data_AF-S2L6E2-F1
#
_entry.id   AF-S2L6E2-F1
#
_cell.length_a   1.000
_cell.length_b   1.000
_cell.length_c   1.000
_cell.angle_alpha   90.00
_cell.angle_beta   90.00
_cell.angle_gamma   90.00
#
_symmetry.space_group_name_H-M   'P 1'
#
loop_
_entity.id
_entity.type
_entity.pdbx_description
1 polymer ?
#
loop_
_entity_poly.entity_id
_entity_poly.type
_entity_poly.pdbx_seq_one_letter_code
_entity_poly.pdbx_strand_id
1 'polypeptide(L)'
;MEKVAIFVDVQNVYYTVREAYKSNFDYNKFWSKVTAGREVVKAFAYAIDKGDRKQREFQNILRAIGFEVKLKPFIQRSDGSAKGDWDVGITLDAMEYAEQSDVIVLVSGDGDFDLLVNKIRNVYGKKVEVYGVPQLTAASLMNAASEFVAIDKELLLTH
;
A
#
# COMPACT_ATOMS: atom_id res chain seq x y z
N MET A 1 19.63 9.47 8.46
CA MET A 1 19.00 8.31 7.80
C MET A 1 17.67 8.81 7.26
N GLU A 2 17.31 8.51 6.02
CA GLU A 2 16.04 8.98 5.42
C GLU A 2 14.86 8.35 6.15
N LYS A 3 13.88 9.16 6.57
CA LYS A 3 12.68 8.70 7.28
C LYS A 3 11.57 8.32 6.32
N VAL A 4 11.03 7.11 6.45
CA VAL A 4 9.99 6.59 5.56
C VAL A 4 8.73 6.20 6.32
N ALA A 5 7.57 6.57 5.76
CA ALA A 5 6.28 6.03 6.17
C ALA A 5 5.62 5.26 5.01
N ILE A 6 5.12 4.06 5.29
CA ILE A 6 4.69 3.07 4.29
C ILE A 6 3.20 2.77 4.46
N PHE A 7 2.44 2.83 3.37
CA PHE A 7 1.00 2.63 3.33
C PHE A 7 0.65 1.61 2.26
N VAL A 8 0.19 0.42 2.67
CA VAL A 8 -0.10 -0.68 1.75
C VAL A 8 -1.59 -0.94 1.65
N ASP A 9 -2.17 -0.68 0.47
CA ASP A 9 -3.52 -1.14 0.14
C ASP A 9 -3.46 -2.63 -0.22
N VAL A 10 -3.70 -3.48 0.78
CA VAL A 10 -3.59 -4.94 0.64
C VAL A 10 -4.59 -5.47 -0.38
N GLN A 11 -5.77 -4.85 -0.51
CA GLN A 11 -6.79 -5.31 -1.45
C GLN A 11 -6.37 -4.98 -2.88
N ASN A 12 -5.98 -3.73 -3.14
CA ASN A 12 -5.52 -3.32 -4.46
C ASN A 12 -4.31 -4.16 -4.91
N VAL A 13 -3.31 -4.35 -4.04
CA VAL A 13 -2.14 -5.20 -4.32
C VAL A 13 -2.57 -6.65 -4.62
N TYR A 14 -3.47 -7.22 -3.81
CA TYR A 14 -3.92 -8.59 -4.03
C TYR A 14 -4.58 -8.77 -5.40
N TYR A 15 -5.54 -7.91 -5.74
CA TYR A 15 -6.30 -8.05 -6.98
C TYR A 15 -5.43 -7.80 -8.21
N THR A 16 -4.63 -6.73 -8.20
CA THR A 16 -3.79 -6.37 -9.34
C THR A 16 -2.70 -7.41 -9.61
N VAL A 17 -2.01 -7.90 -8.57
CA VAL A 17 -0.97 -8.94 -8.72
C VAL A 17 -1.57 -10.26 -9.21
N ARG A 18 -2.75 -10.64 -8.68
CA ARG A 18 -3.45 -11.85 -9.12
C ARG A 18 -3.92 -11.75 -10.57
N GLU A 19 -4.41 -10.59 -10.98
CA GLU A 19 -4.86 -10.36 -12.34
C GLU A 19 -3.68 -10.44 -13.33
N ALA A 20 -2.65 -9.64 -13.10
CA ALA A 20 -1.49 -9.48 -13.96
C ALA A 20 -0.58 -10.71 -14.04
N TYR A 21 -0.31 -11.35 -12.90
CA TYR A 21 0.79 -12.31 -12.80
C TYR A 21 0.35 -13.69 -12.31
N LYS A 22 -0.91 -13.86 -11.92
CA LYS A 22 -1.44 -15.10 -11.31
C LYS A 22 -0.65 -15.56 -10.07
N SER A 23 0.11 -14.65 -9.45
CA SER A 23 0.99 -14.91 -8.30
C SER A 23 0.51 -14.18 -7.05
N ASN A 24 1.33 -14.16 -6.00
CA ASN A 24 1.14 -13.36 -4.80
C ASN A 24 2.30 -12.37 -4.62
N PHE A 25 2.00 -11.23 -4.01
CA PHE A 25 3.00 -10.26 -3.60
C PHE A 25 3.86 -10.79 -2.46
N ASP A 26 5.18 -10.61 -2.56
CA ASP A 26 6.15 -10.98 -1.54
C ASP A 26 6.43 -9.79 -0.62
N TYR A 27 5.69 -9.75 0.50
CA TYR A 27 5.82 -8.69 1.50
C TYR A 27 7.19 -8.68 2.20
N ASN A 28 7.92 -9.81 2.26
CA ASN A 28 9.25 -9.84 2.86
C ASN A 28 10.28 -9.18 1.94
N LYS A 29 10.25 -9.52 0.64
CA LYS A 29 11.12 -8.87 -0.36
C LYS A 29 10.82 -7.39 -0.47
N PHE A 30 9.52 -7.04 -0.50
CA PHE A 30 9.11 -5.64 -0.48
C PHE A 30 9.65 -4.91 0.75
N TRP A 31 9.42 -5.46 1.97
CA TRP A 31 9.92 -4.88 3.21
C TRP A 31 11.43 -4.65 3.16
N SER A 32 12.20 -5.69 2.82
CA SER A 32 13.65 -5.58 2.73
C SER A 32 14.12 -4.51 1.75
N LYS A 33 13.42 -4.31 0.63
CA LYS A 33 13.75 -3.32 -0.40
C LYS A 33 13.38 -1.91 0.06
N VAL A 34 12.16 -1.71 0.55
CA VAL A 34 11.61 -0.39 0.87
C VAL A 34 12.22 0.21 2.14
N THR A 35 12.71 -0.60 3.07
CA THR A 35 13.33 -0.15 4.33
C THR A 35 14.86 -0.12 4.30
N ALA A 36 15.49 -0.52 3.20
CA ALA A 36 16.95 -0.59 3.11
C ALA A 36 17.58 0.80 3.31
N GLY A 37 18.43 0.94 4.35
CA GLY A 37 19.11 2.19 4.66
C GLY A 37 18.20 3.33 5.15
N ARG A 38 16.98 3.00 5.60
CA ARG A 38 15.94 3.97 5.99
C ARG A 38 15.49 3.76 7.44
N GLU A 39 14.98 4.83 8.05
CA GLU A 39 14.30 4.80 9.34
C GLU A 39 12.79 4.68 9.11
N VAL A 40 12.19 3.55 9.51
CA VAL A 40 10.74 3.37 9.37
C VAL A 40 10.04 4.13 10.49
N VAL A 41 9.42 5.26 10.14
CA VAL A 41 8.59 6.05 11.06
C VAL A 41 7.26 5.33 11.32
N LYS A 42 6.66 4.83 10.23
CA LYS A 42 5.41 4.08 10.30
C LYS A 42 5.26 3.13 9.12
N ALA A 43 4.61 1.99 9.33
CA ALA A 43 4.24 1.09 8.24
C ALA A 43 2.87 0.47 8.51
N PHE A 44 1.89 0.82 7.68
CA PHE A 44 0.53 0.32 7.77
C PHE A 44 0.20 -0.62 6.61
N ALA A 45 -0.44 -1.75 6.95
CA ALA A 45 -1.08 -2.62 5.98
C ALA A 45 -2.59 -2.59 6.19
N TYR A 46 -3.31 -2.09 5.19
CA TYR A 46 -4.74 -1.87 5.23
C TYR A 46 -5.47 -3.06 4.63
N ALA A 47 -6.08 -3.87 5.49
CA ALA A 47 -6.73 -5.12 5.09
C ALA A 47 -8.20 -5.17 5.52
N ILE A 48 -8.95 -6.08 4.89
CA ILE A 48 -10.30 -6.42 5.31
C ILE A 48 -10.28 -7.61 6.27
N ASP A 49 -11.23 -7.64 7.20
CA ASP A 49 -11.46 -8.76 8.09
C ASP A 49 -12.74 -9.51 7.70
N LYS A 50 -12.58 -10.67 7.06
CA LYS A 50 -13.67 -11.62 6.75
C LYS A 50 -13.90 -12.65 7.86
N GLY A 51 -13.10 -12.64 8.93
CA GLY A 51 -13.23 -13.59 10.03
C GLY A 51 -12.81 -15.04 9.71
N ASP A 52 -12.16 -15.30 8.57
CA ASP A 52 -11.66 -16.63 8.23
C ASP A 52 -10.24 -16.89 8.79
N ARG A 53 -9.86 -18.17 8.90
CA ARG A 53 -8.56 -18.56 9.50
C ARG A 53 -7.37 -18.13 8.64
N LYS A 54 -7.50 -18.25 7.31
CA LYS A 54 -6.41 -17.96 6.37
C LYS A 54 -6.05 -16.47 6.35
N GLN A 55 -7.06 -15.58 6.43
CA GLN A 55 -6.83 -14.15 6.55
C GLN A 55 -6.16 -13.81 7.88
N ARG A 56 -6.58 -14.41 9.00
CA ARG A 56 -5.89 -14.19 10.29
C ARG A 56 -4.42 -14.62 10.24
N GLU A 57 -4.12 -15.77 9.63
CA GLU A 57 -2.75 -16.24 9.42
C GLU A 57 -1.95 -15.23 8.58
N PHE A 58 -2.51 -14.74 7.47
CA PHE A 58 -1.88 -13.73 6.63
C PHE A 58 -1.65 -12.40 7.35
N GLN A 59 -2.63 -11.91 8.12
CA GLN A 59 -2.48 -10.70 8.93
C GLN A 59 -1.37 -10.86 9.98
N ASN A 60 -1.21 -12.06 10.57
CA ASN A 60 -0.11 -12.33 11.50
C ASN A 60 1.25 -12.30 10.81
N ILE A 61 1.34 -12.78 9.55
CA ILE A 61 2.56 -12.67 8.75
C ILE A 61 2.91 -11.19 8.53
N LEU A 62 1.95 -10.35 8.14
CA LEU A 62 2.19 -8.91 7.96
C LEU A 62 2.70 -8.25 9.25
N ARG A 63 2.11 -8.59 10.41
CA ARG A 63 2.59 -8.10 11.72
C ARG A 63 4.02 -8.57 12.02
N ALA A 64 4.33 -9.83 11.72
CA ALA A 64 5.67 -10.38 11.94
C ALA A 64 6.74 -9.73 11.04
N ILE A 65 6.37 -9.24 9.86
CA ILE A 65 7.26 -8.50 8.96
C ILE A 65 7.58 -7.10 9.51
N GLY A 66 6.63 -6.48 10.21
CA GLY A 66 6.80 -5.14 10.80
C GLY A 66 5.65 -4.18 10.52
N PHE A 67 4.58 -4.62 9.86
CA PHE A 67 3.42 -3.78 9.59
C PHE A 67 2.47 -3.70 10.79
N GLU A 68 1.96 -2.50 11.05
CA GLU A 68 0.74 -2.30 11.81
C GLU A 68 -0.47 -2.59 10.91
N VAL A 69 -1.14 -3.71 11.15
CA VAL A 69 -2.28 -4.13 10.33
C VAL A 69 -3.55 -3.42 10.79
N LYS A 70 -4.10 -2.56 9.93
CA LYS A 70 -5.40 -1.91 10.13
C LYS A 70 -6.50 -2.72 9.45
N LEU A 71 -7.51 -3.11 10.23
CA LEU A 71 -8.60 -3.98 9.78
C LEU A 71 -9.91 -3.22 9.68
N LYS A 72 -10.58 -3.37 8.54
CA LYS A 72 -11.94 -2.90 8.34
C LYS A 72 -12.89 -4.09 8.35
N PRO A 73 -14.00 -4.05 9.12
CA PRO A 73 -14.97 -5.13 9.13
C PRO A 73 -15.52 -5.37 7.72
N PHE A 74 -15.53 -6.62 7.26
CA PHE A 74 -16.21 -6.96 6.02
C PHE A 74 -17.73 -6.90 6.24
N ILE A 75 -18.36 -5.79 5.83
CA ILE A 75 -19.82 -5.63 5.87
C ILE A 75 -20.35 -5.78 4.46
N GLN A 76 -21.04 -6.89 4.20
CA GLN A 76 -21.84 -7.06 2.99
C GLN A 76 -23.12 -6.25 3.16
N ARG A 77 -23.31 -5.22 2.33
CA ARG A 77 -24.58 -4.49 2.32
C ARG A 77 -25.71 -5.39 1.85
N SER A 78 -26.94 -5.02 2.22
CA SER A 78 -28.17 -5.66 1.74
C SER A 78 -28.33 -5.62 0.21
N ASP A 79 -27.62 -4.73 -0.48
CA ASP A 79 -27.58 -4.62 -1.95
C ASP A 79 -26.46 -5.45 -2.61
N GLY A 80 -25.68 -6.21 -1.83
CA GLY A 80 -24.57 -7.01 -2.32
C GLY A 80 -23.28 -6.25 -2.62
N SER A 81 -23.26 -4.90 -2.51
CA SER A 81 -22.04 -4.12 -2.65
C SER A 81 -21.16 -4.26 -1.39
N ALA A 82 -19.87 -4.49 -1.60
CA ALA A 82 -18.88 -4.42 -0.52
C ALA A 82 -18.71 -2.94 -0.14
N LYS A 83 -18.96 -2.57 1.12
CA LYS A 83 -18.69 -1.20 1.55
C LYS A 83 -17.23 -1.04 1.96
N GLY A 84 -16.59 -0.06 1.32
CA GLY A 84 -15.52 0.75 1.91
C GLY A 84 -14.13 0.18 1.68
N ASP A 85 -13.53 0.59 0.57
CA ASP A 85 -12.09 0.70 0.40
C ASP A 85 -11.41 1.40 1.59
N TRP A 86 -10.09 1.37 1.59
CA TRP A 86 -9.29 2.02 2.61
C TRP A 86 -8.89 3.45 2.24
N ASP A 87 -9.41 4.01 1.15
CA ASP A 87 -8.87 5.20 0.50
C ASP A 87 -8.87 6.42 1.43
N VAL A 88 -10.00 6.65 2.11
CA VAL A 88 -10.09 7.72 3.11
C VAL A 88 -9.14 7.49 4.28
N GLY A 89 -9.03 6.26 4.77
CA GLY A 89 -8.14 5.95 5.90
C GLY A 89 -6.67 6.12 5.53
N ILE A 90 -6.26 5.56 4.40
CA ILE A 90 -4.93 5.71 3.81
C ILE A 90 -4.61 7.19 3.62
N THR A 91 -5.54 7.97 3.06
CA THR A 91 -5.36 9.42 2.83
C THR A 91 -5.10 10.17 4.13
N LEU A 92 -5.90 9.92 5.18
CA LEU A 92 -5.75 10.59 6.46
C LEU A 92 -4.41 10.26 7.12
N ASP A 93 -4.07 8.97 7.19
CA ASP A 93 -2.81 8.53 7.77
C ASP A 93 -1.59 9.03 6.96
N ALA A 94 -1.62 8.92 5.62
CA ALA A 94 -0.52 9.38 4.78
C ALA A 94 -0.25 10.88 4.93
N MET A 95 -1.30 11.69 5.07
CA MET A 95 -1.19 13.13 5.34
C MET A 95 -0.62 13.41 6.74
N GLU A 96 -1.07 12.70 7.77
CA GLU A 96 -0.57 12.85 9.14
C GLU A 96 0.93 12.53 9.25
N TYR A 97 1.37 11.45 8.60
CA TYR A 97 2.77 11.01 8.67
C TYR A 97 3.67 11.66 7.62
N ALA A 98 3.12 12.41 6.65
CA ALA A 98 3.89 13.25 5.73
C ALA A 98 4.72 14.30 6.47
N GLU A 99 4.19 14.87 7.56
CA GLU A 99 4.93 15.86 8.36
C GLU A 99 6.12 15.24 9.11
N GLN A 100 6.04 13.94 9.43
CA GLN A 100 7.01 13.22 10.25
C GLN A 100 8.05 12.42 9.46
N SER A 101 7.87 12.34 8.14
CA SER A 101 8.69 11.52 7.24
C SER A 101 9.32 12.37 6.13
N ASP A 102 10.40 11.87 5.54
CA ASP A 102 11.01 12.45 4.35
C ASP A 102 10.40 11.86 3.07
N VAL A 103 10.06 10.57 3.14
CA VAL A 103 9.49 9.77 2.04
C VAL A 103 8.17 9.13 2.48
N ILE A 104 7.17 9.27 1.63
CA ILE A 104 5.91 8.53 1.72
C ILE A 104 5.92 7.43 0.66
N VAL A 105 5.74 6.19 1.09
CA VAL A 105 5.58 5.05 0.19
C VAL A 105 4.12 4.64 0.16
N LEU A 106 3.50 4.74 -1.01
CA LEU A 106 2.15 4.26 -1.26
C LEU A 106 2.21 3.00 -2.13
N VAL A 107 1.66 1.90 -1.65
CA VAL A 107 1.57 0.65 -2.41
C VAL A 107 0.12 0.46 -2.84
N SER A 108 -0.22 1.02 -4.01
CA SER A 108 -1.52 0.92 -4.66
C SER A 108 -1.40 1.34 -6.12
N GLY A 109 -2.24 0.76 -6.98
CA GLY A 109 -2.44 1.19 -8.36
C GLY A 109 -3.57 2.19 -8.57
N ASP A 110 -4.29 2.57 -7.51
CA ASP A 110 -5.55 3.33 -7.60
C ASP A 110 -5.35 4.82 -7.93
N GLY A 111 -5.99 5.27 -9.01
CA GLY A 111 -5.93 6.65 -9.47
C GLY A 111 -6.49 7.68 -8.49
N ASP A 112 -7.41 7.28 -7.60
CA ASP A 112 -8.03 8.19 -6.64
C ASP A 112 -7.02 8.75 -5.61
N PHE A 113 -5.84 8.14 -5.49
CA PHE A 113 -4.74 8.66 -4.67
C PHE A 113 -3.91 9.75 -5.36
N ASP A 114 -4.13 10.08 -6.63
CA ASP A 114 -3.32 11.08 -7.33
C ASP A 114 -3.37 12.47 -6.66
N LEU A 115 -4.53 12.87 -6.12
CA LEU A 115 -4.72 14.10 -5.36
C LEU A 115 -3.92 14.08 -4.06
N LEU A 116 -3.92 12.94 -3.35
CA LEU A 116 -3.12 12.74 -2.14
C LEU A 116 -1.63 12.89 -2.44
N VAL A 117 -1.15 12.20 -3.47
CA VAL A 117 0.26 12.24 -3.88
C VAL A 117 0.68 13.66 -4.26
N ASN A 118 -0.12 14.36 -5.07
CA ASN A 118 0.13 15.74 -5.45
C ASN A 118 0.14 16.68 -4.23
N LYS A 119 -0.78 16.48 -3.28
CA LYS A 119 -0.84 17.28 -2.05
C LYS A 119 0.43 17.11 -1.22
N ILE A 120 0.87 15.86 -1.00
CA ILE A 120 2.10 15.56 -0.25
C ILE A 120 3.33 16.18 -0.91
N ARG A 121 3.47 16.04 -2.23
CA ARG A 121 4.62 16.60 -2.96
C ARG A 121 4.62 18.12 -2.99
N ASN A 122 3.50 18.74 -3.37
CA ASN A 122 3.46 20.16 -3.67
C ASN A 122 3.26 21.04 -2.44
N VAL A 123 2.58 20.55 -1.41
CA VAL A 123 2.29 21.33 -0.20
C VAL A 123 3.23 20.97 0.94
N TYR A 124 3.50 19.68 1.16
CA TYR A 124 4.39 19.23 2.25
C TYR A 124 5.86 19.11 1.80
N GLY A 125 6.13 19.23 0.50
CA GLY A 125 7.49 19.16 -0.05
C GLY A 125 8.15 17.79 0.12
N LYS A 126 7.37 16.71 0.29
CA LYS A 126 7.89 15.36 0.58
C LYS A 126 8.01 14.52 -0.68
N LYS A 127 8.93 13.55 -0.68
CA LYS A 127 9.03 12.57 -1.77
C LYS A 127 7.90 11.56 -1.63
N VAL A 128 7.28 11.19 -2.74
CA VAL A 128 6.30 10.09 -2.78
C VAL A 128 6.75 9.02 -3.74
N GLU A 129 6.95 7.81 -3.22
CA GLU A 129 7.24 6.60 -3.99
C GLU A 129 5.96 5.78 -4.13
N VAL A 130 5.53 5.51 -5.36
CA VAL A 130 4.35 4.67 -5.62
C VAL A 130 4.81 3.30 -6.10
N TYR A 131 4.36 2.26 -5.43
CA TYR A 131 4.53 0.87 -5.85
C TYR A 131 3.21 0.36 -6.42
N GLY A 132 3.23 -0.10 -7.68
CA GLY A 132 2.03 -0.61 -8.34
C GLY A 132 2.35 -1.57 -9.47
N VAL A 133 1.38 -2.40 -9.85
CA VAL A 133 1.47 -3.26 -11.03
C VAL A 133 1.32 -2.35 -12.27
N PRO A 134 2.36 -2.19 -13.13
CA PRO A 134 2.39 -1.11 -14.11
C PRO A 134 1.18 -1.05 -15.05
N GLN A 135 0.74 -2.20 -15.57
CA GLN A 135 -0.39 -2.29 -16.50
C GLN A 135 -1.77 -2.16 -15.83
N LEU A 136 -1.82 -2.15 -14.49
CA LEU A 136 -3.04 -1.99 -13.69
C LEU A 136 -2.94 -0.79 -12.74
N THR A 137 -1.97 0.10 -12.97
CA THR A 137 -1.82 1.34 -12.21
C THR A 137 -2.30 2.52 -13.05
N ALA A 138 -3.07 3.42 -12.46
CA ALA A 138 -3.54 4.62 -13.15
C ALA A 138 -2.36 5.51 -13.59
N ALA A 139 -2.39 5.96 -14.85
CA ALA A 139 -1.36 6.86 -15.39
C ALA A 139 -1.29 8.18 -14.61
N SER A 140 -2.42 8.69 -14.12
CA SER A 140 -2.45 9.89 -13.29
C SER A 140 -1.65 9.71 -12.00
N LEU A 141 -1.79 8.58 -11.32
CA LEU A 141 -1.03 8.25 -10.12
C LEU A 141 0.47 8.13 -10.42
N MET A 142 0.84 7.40 -11.49
CA MET A 142 2.26 7.26 -11.89
C MET A 142 2.91 8.63 -12.17
N ASN A 143 2.20 9.51 -12.87
CA ASN A 143 2.68 10.85 -13.19
C ASN A 143 2.71 11.78 -11.95
N ALA A 144 1.81 11.56 -10.99
CA ALA A 144 1.78 12.30 -9.74
C ALA A 144 2.91 11.90 -8.80
N ALA A 145 3.44 10.67 -8.87
CA ALA A 145 4.52 10.21 -7.98
C ALA A 145 5.84 10.95 -8.20
N SER A 146 6.68 11.03 -7.16
CA SER A 146 8.09 11.42 -7.35
C SER A 146 8.89 10.30 -8.01
N GLU A 147 8.52 9.05 -7.70
CA GLU A 147 9.11 7.86 -8.27
C GLU A 147 8.04 6.76 -8.32
N PHE A 148 7.96 6.06 -9.45
CA PHE A 148 7.12 4.88 -9.59
C PHE A 148 8.00 3.63 -9.63
N VAL A 149 7.71 2.67 -8.75
CA VAL A 149 8.43 1.39 -8.64
C VAL A 149 7.49 0.27 -9.04
N ALA A 150 7.84 -0.44 -10.11
CA ALA A 150 7.01 -1.53 -10.61
C ALA A 150 6.95 -2.70 -9.61
N ILE A 151 5.74 -3.17 -9.32
CA ILE A 151 5.50 -4.50 -8.77
C ILE A 151 5.62 -5.48 -9.92
N ASP A 152 6.76 -6.16 -10.01
CA ASP A 152 7.04 -7.18 -11.02
C ASP A 152 7.61 -8.45 -10.37
N LYS A 153 8.17 -9.35 -11.19
CA LYS A 153 8.76 -10.63 -10.77
C LYS A 153 9.70 -10.55 -9.55
N GLU A 154 10.38 -9.43 -9.31
CA GLU A 154 11.28 -9.28 -8.16
C GLU A 154 10.52 -9.20 -6.84
N LEU A 155 9.27 -8.76 -6.88
CA LEU A 155 8.38 -8.57 -5.72
C LEU A 155 7.27 -9.62 -5.64
N LEU A 156 7.37 -10.71 -6.40
CA LEU A 156 6.44 -11.84 -6.35
C LEU A 156 7.04 -13.02 -5.56
N LEU A 157 6.15 -13.81 -4.97
CA LEU A 157 6.53 -15.11 -4.41
C LEU A 157 7.03 -16.01 -5.55
N THR A 158 8.22 -16.57 -5.38
CA THR A 158 8.76 -17.60 -6.25
C THR A 158 8.18 -18.95 -5.83
N HIS A 159 7.55 -19.64 -6.77
CA HIS A 159 7.13 -21.04 -6.61
C HIS A 159 8.31 -21.99 -6.84
#